data_AF-A0A7X6T8V1-F1
#
_entry.id   AF-A0A7X6T8V1-F1
#
_cell.length_a   1.000
_cell.length_b   1.000
_cell.length_c   1.000
_cell.angle_alpha   90.00
_cell.angle_beta   90.00
_cell.angle_gamma   90.00
#
_symmetry.space_group_name_H-M   'P 1'
#
loop_
_entity.id
_entity.type
_entity.pdbx_description
1 polymer ?
#
loop_
_entity_poly.entity_id
_entity_poly.type
_entity_poly.pdbx_seq_one_letter_code
_entity_poly.pdbx_strand_id
1 'polypeptide(L)'
;EEGFVREIVSKIQTMRRSSGFEVTDRIRLYVARGQQDAVIDGHADAIMADVLADQLIYFDGDDAVPDGIKPQRWDINGHPMTFAVVLASDLS
;
A
#
# COMPACT_ATOMS: atom_id res chain seq x y z
N GLU A 1 4.68 -2.60 17.38
CA GLU A 1 3.77 -2.36 16.23
C GLU A 1 4.07 -1.05 15.51
N GLU A 2 4.28 0.08 16.20
CA GLU A 2 4.62 1.36 15.55
C GLU A 2 5.81 1.30 14.57
N GLY A 3 6.85 0.52 14.86
CA GLY A 3 8.00 0.35 13.96
C GLY A 3 7.65 -0.43 12.68
N PHE A 4 6.68 -1.34 12.76
CA PHE A 4 6.16 -2.09 11.62
C PHE A 4 5.33 -1.17 10.71
N VAL A 5 4.43 -0.38 11.31
CA VAL A 5 3.63 0.64 10.60
C VAL A 5 4.53 1.67 9.90
N ARG A 6 5.55 2.18 10.61
CA ARG A 6 6.51 3.12 10.02
C ARG A 6 7.23 2.54 8.80
N GLU A 7 7.57 1.26 8.83
CA GLU A 7 8.23 0.61 7.70
C GLU A 7 7.28 0.43 6.51
N ILE A 8 6.02 0.07 6.74
CA ILE A 8 4.97 0.03 5.70
C ILE A 8 4.83 1.41 5.04
N VAL A 9 4.66 2.47 5.83
CA VAL A 9 4.55 3.85 5.34
C VAL A 9 5.78 4.22 4.52
N SER A 10 6.98 3.90 4.99
CA SER A 10 8.24 4.13 4.26
C SER A 10 8.27 3.46 2.89
N LYS A 11 7.82 2.20 2.78
CA LYS A 11 7.77 1.49 1.49
C LYS A 11 6.73 2.07 0.55
N ILE A 12 5.54 2.38 1.04
CA ILE A 12 4.48 3.00 0.23
C ILE A 12 4.93 4.37 -0.28
N GLN A 13 5.53 5.20 0.58
CA GLN A 13 6.07 6.50 0.17
C GLN A 13 7.20 6.36 -0.86
N THR A 14 7.99 5.29 -0.78
CA THR A 14 8.98 4.96 -1.82
C THR A 14 8.31 4.60 -3.15
N MET A 15 7.25 3.79 -3.13
CA MET A 15 6.49 3.44 -4.33
C MET A 15 5.81 4.65 -4.98
N ARG A 16 5.26 5.57 -4.18
CA ARG A 16 4.68 6.83 -4.68
C ARG A 16 5.72 7.63 -5.47
N ARG A 17 6.91 7.84 -4.87
CA ARG A 17 8.00 8.57 -5.53
C ARG A 17 8.49 7.88 -6.80
N SER A 18 8.69 6.56 -6.78
CA SER A 18 9.17 5.83 -7.97
C SER A 18 8.13 5.76 -9.08
N SER A 19 6.84 5.91 -8.75
CA SER A 19 5.74 6.01 -9.72
C SER A 19 5.52 7.44 -10.23
N GLY A 20 6.28 8.42 -9.75
CA GLY A 20 6.17 9.82 -10.15
C GLY A 20 4.98 10.56 -9.54
N PHE A 21 4.40 10.05 -8.45
CA PHE A 21 3.29 10.71 -7.77
C PHE A 21 3.79 11.91 -6.97
N GLU A 22 2.99 12.96 -6.93
CA GLU A 22 3.22 14.11 -6.07
C GLU A 22 2.93 13.77 -4.61
N VAL A 23 3.54 14.53 -3.70
CA VAL A 23 3.38 14.32 -2.25
C VAL A 23 1.93 14.51 -1.81
N THR A 24 1.17 15.34 -2.54
CA THR A 24 -0.23 15.66 -2.25
C THR A 24 -1.24 14.72 -2.90
N ASP A 25 -0.79 13.80 -3.76
CA ASP A 25 -1.71 12.94 -4.51
C ASP A 25 -2.48 11.99 -3.59
N ARG A 26 -3.77 11.79 -3.89
CA ARG A 26 -4.60 10.77 -3.24
C ARG A 26 -4.45 9.45 -3.98
N ILE A 27 -4.31 8.35 -3.23
CA ILE A 27 -4.10 7.02 -3.81
C ILE A 27 -5.14 6.00 -3.33
N ARG A 28 -5.29 4.89 -4.06
CA ARG A 28 -5.75 3.63 -3.49
C ARG A 28 -4.55 2.75 -3.20
N LEU A 29 -4.49 2.23 -1.99
CA LEU A 29 -3.47 1.30 -1.53
C LEU A 29 -4.01 -0.13 -1.65
N TYR A 30 -3.30 -0.98 -2.37
CA TYR A 30 -3.61 -2.39 -2.47
C TYR A 30 -2.61 -3.20 -1.66
N VAL A 31 -3.09 -4.15 -0.88
CA VAL A 31 -2.30 -4.99 0.00
C VAL A 31 -2.62 -6.46 -0.28
N ALA A 32 -1.60 -7.26 -0.61
CA ALA A 32 -1.83 -8.69 -0.78
C ALA A 32 -2.20 -9.33 0.56
N ARG A 33 -3.25 -10.17 0.56
CA ARG A 33 -3.66 -10.94 1.74
C ARG A 33 -2.52 -11.79 2.29
N GLY A 34 -2.41 -11.88 3.61
CA GLY A 34 -1.38 -12.69 4.25
C GLY A 34 -1.42 -12.71 5.77
N GLN A 35 -0.30 -13.13 6.36
CA GLN A 35 -0.18 -13.34 7.81
C GLN A 35 -0.27 -12.05 8.64
N GLN A 36 -0.12 -10.88 8.00
CA GLN A 36 -0.05 -9.58 8.67
C GLN A 36 -1.36 -8.77 8.58
N ASP A 37 -2.41 -9.34 7.99
CA ASP A 37 -3.71 -8.67 7.80
C ASP A 37 -4.26 -8.08 9.10
N ALA A 38 -4.23 -8.83 10.21
CA ALA A 38 -4.73 -8.34 11.50
C ALA A 38 -3.96 -7.11 12.02
N VAL A 39 -2.66 -7.03 11.75
CA VAL A 39 -1.82 -5.88 12.14
C VAL A 39 -2.14 -4.69 11.24
N ILE A 40 -2.33 -4.92 9.94
CA ILE A 40 -2.71 -3.87 8.98
C ILE A 40 -4.09 -3.32 9.33
N ASP A 41 -5.08 -4.18 9.59
CA ASP A 41 -6.44 -3.79 9.96
C ASP A 41 -6.45 -2.97 11.26
N GLY A 42 -5.64 -3.35 12.26
CA GLY A 42 -5.48 -2.60 13.50
C GLY A 42 -4.84 -1.21 13.33
N HIS A 43 -4.22 -0.93 12.19
CA HIS A 43 -3.51 0.31 11.89
C HIS A 43 -3.93 0.98 10.57
N ALA A 44 -5.00 0.53 9.93
CA ALA A 44 -5.38 0.92 8.58
C ALA A 44 -5.56 2.44 8.47
N ASP A 45 -6.28 3.05 9.41
CA ASP A 45 -6.53 4.50 9.43
C ASP A 45 -5.23 5.31 9.52
N ALA A 46 -4.28 4.87 10.36
CA ALA A 46 -3.00 5.55 10.53
C ALA A 46 -2.13 5.43 9.27
N ILE A 47 -2.06 4.23 8.69
CA ILE A 47 -1.33 3.99 7.43
C ILE A 47 -1.93 4.85 6.32
N MET A 48 -3.26 4.84 6.16
CA MET A 48 -3.97 5.58 5.12
C MET A 48 -3.80 7.09 5.27
N ALA A 49 -3.84 7.61 6.51
CA ALA A 49 -3.59 9.02 6.78
C ALA A 49 -2.16 9.43 6.37
N ASP A 50 -1.16 8.66 6.77
CA ASP A 50 0.26 8.98 6.51
C ASP A 50 0.65 8.87 5.03
N VAL A 51 -0.05 8.04 4.26
CA VAL A 51 0.23 7.82 2.82
C VAL A 51 -0.80 8.47 1.90
N LEU A 52 -1.70 9.30 2.43
CA LEU A 52 -2.81 9.93 1.71
C LEU A 52 -3.64 8.95 0.86
N ALA A 53 -3.92 7.77 1.41
CA ALA A 53 -4.79 6.80 0.75
C ALA A 53 -6.27 7.08 1.06
N ASP A 54 -7.12 7.01 0.03
CA ASP A 54 -8.57 7.06 0.15
C ASP A 54 -9.14 5.70 0.55
N GLN A 55 -8.49 4.62 0.12
CA GLN A 55 -8.89 3.24 0.40
C GLN A 55 -7.67 2.33 0.57
N LEU A 56 -7.80 1.38 1.48
CA LEU A 56 -6.95 0.20 1.58
C LEU A 56 -7.77 -1.01 1.11
N ILE A 57 -7.29 -1.70 0.08
CA ILE A 57 -7.99 -2.80 -0.58
C ILE A 57 -7.10 -4.04 -0.46
N TYR A 58 -7.66 -5.12 0.08
CA TYR A 58 -6.98 -6.40 0.03
C TYR A 58 -7.18 -7.09 -1.31
N PHE A 59 -6.15 -7.78 -1.78
CA PHE A 59 -6.18 -8.54 -3.01
C PHE A 59 -5.53 -9.93 -2.86
N ASP A 60 -5.98 -10.86 -3.70
CA ASP A 60 -5.48 -12.24 -3.78
C ASP A 60 -5.05 -12.53 -5.23
N GLY A 61 -3.84 -13.07 -5.42
CA GLY A 61 -3.31 -13.37 -6.76
C GLY A 61 -2.99 -12.12 -7.60
N ASP A 62 -2.42 -12.32 -8.80
CA ASP A 62 -1.96 -11.22 -9.66
C ASP A 62 -3.11 -10.48 -10.38
N ASP A 63 -4.30 -11.09 -10.47
CA ASP A 63 -5.45 -10.56 -11.24
C ASP A 63 -6.34 -9.57 -10.47
N ALA A 64 -5.94 -9.16 -9.26
CA ALA A 64 -6.80 -8.40 -8.35
C ALA A 64 -6.35 -6.93 -8.12
N VAL A 65 -5.35 -6.47 -8.89
CA VAL A 65 -4.97 -5.05 -9.02
C VAL A 65 -5.36 -4.51 -10.41
N PRO A 66 -5.61 -3.20 -10.56
CA PRO A 66 -5.97 -2.63 -11.86
C PRO A 66 -4.94 -2.92 -12.96
N ASP A 67 -5.42 -3.07 -14.21
CA ASP A 67 -4.59 -3.35 -15.37
C ASP A 67 -3.45 -2.33 -15.52
N GLY A 68 -2.26 -2.83 -15.87
CA GLY A 68 -1.06 -2.01 -16.05
C GLY A 68 -0.37 -1.59 -14.74
N ILE A 69 -0.95 -1.89 -13.58
CA ILE A 69 -0.33 -1.66 -12.28
C ILE A 69 0.43 -2.91 -11.85
N LYS A 70 1.71 -2.75 -11.52
CA LYS A 70 2.57 -3.85 -11.09
C LYS A 70 2.69 -3.87 -9.56
N PRO A 71 2.21 -4.93 -8.87
CA PRO A 71 2.49 -5.12 -7.45
C PRO A 71 3.99 -5.26 -7.19
N GLN A 72 4.45 -4.74 -6.05
CA GLN A 72 5.85 -4.78 -5.62
C GLN A 72 5.96 -5.49 -4.29
N ARG A 73 6.91 -6.43 -4.21
CA ARG A 73 7.21 -7.19 -3.00
C ARG A 73 8.26 -6.46 -2.17
N TRP A 74 8.02 -6.37 -0.87
CA TRP A 74 8.88 -5.73 0.13
C TRP A 74 9.11 -6.65 1.32
N ASP A 75 10.27 -6.53 1.95
CA ASP A 75 10.52 -7.06 3.29
C ASP A 75 10.17 -6.00 4.32
N ILE A 76 9.21 -6.31 5.20
CA ILE A 76 8.80 -5.45 6.31
C ILE A 76 9.25 -6.13 7.60
N ASN A 77 10.47 -5.80 8.05
CA ASN A 77 11.08 -6.35 9.26
C ASN A 77 11.06 -7.89 9.29
N GLY A 78 11.44 -8.54 8.19
CA GLY A 78 11.45 -10.00 8.03
C GLY A 78 10.14 -10.61 7.55
N HIS A 79 9.09 -9.80 7.36
CA HIS A 79 7.80 -10.25 6.85
C HIS A 79 7.65 -9.84 5.38
N PRO A 80 7.63 -10.79 4.43
CA PRO A 80 7.41 -10.44 3.04
C PRO A 80 5.97 -9.98 2.84
N MET A 81 5.80 -8.80 2.26
CA MET A 81 4.50 -8.21 1.93
C MET A 81 4.51 -7.73 0.49
N THR A 82 3.33 -7.65 -0.13
CA THR A 82 3.20 -7.17 -1.51
C THR A 82 2.16 -6.06 -1.54
N PHE A 83 2.53 -4.94 -2.19
CA PHE A 83 1.70 -3.75 -2.26
C PHE A 83 1.57 -3.28 -3.70
N ALA A 84 0.49 -2.56 -4.01
CA ALA A 84 0.39 -1.72 -5.20
C ALA A 84 -0.23 -0.36 -4.85
N VAL A 85 0.10 0.67 -5.62
CA VAL A 85 -0.44 2.02 -5.45
C VAL A 85 -0.96 2.53 -6.78
N VAL A 86 -2.11 3.21 -6.74
CA VAL A 86 -2.76 3.79 -7.92
C VAL A 86 -3.28 5.17 -7.54
N LEU A 87 -3.16 6.17 -8.42
CA LEU A 87 -3.80 7.46 -8.20
C LEU A 87 -5.32 7.27 -8.14
N ALA A 88 -5.97 7.90 -7.17
CA ALA A 88 -7.43 7.82 -7.05
C ALA A 88 -8.15 8.40 -8.28
N SER A 89 -7.52 9.35 -8.97
CA SER A 89 -7.99 9.98 -10.21
C SER A 89 -7.97 9.05 -11.43
N ASP A 90 -7.16 7.99 -11.42
CA ASP A 90 -7.00 7.10 -12.58
C ASP A 90 -8.08 6.01 -12.64
N LEU A 91 -9.00 6.01 -11.66
CA LEU A 91 -10.03 5.00 -11.46
C LEU A 91 -11.46 5.57 -11.62
N SER A 92 -11.57 6.77 -12.19
CA SER A 92 -12.83 7.48 -12.48
C SER A 92 -13.31 7.30 -13.90
#